data_AF-A0A964ENI8-F1
#
_entry.id   AF-A0A964ENI8-F1
#
_cell.length_a   1.000
_cell.length_b   1.000
_cell.length_c   1.000
_cell.angle_alpha   90.00
_cell.angle_beta   90.00
_cell.angle_gamma   90.00
#
_symmetry.space_group_name_H-M   'P 1'
#
loop_
_entity.id
_entity.type
_entity.pdbx_description
1 polymer ?
#
loop_
_entity_poly.entity_id
_entity_poly.type
_entity_poly.pdbx_seq_one_letter_code
_entity_poly.pdbx_strand_id
1 'polypeptide(L)'
;MEHEEFTRMVESYEKKEKKSRRRMVGALIVPIALTVVLLFGVYAGYQNYKAKLTHVEAVADSAQTEYTQLAQQKLLDEGWDEKEVQTASPEDIKRSVTAAIEQTKLAESLQDSTIAEAEPTTTSTDHTSDPTVPKVTTPNTISLKGRDPKFTKVVRDSVIVRYYKRSGERDRVSKELTSLGYIVNEKEVPEETASYETNAIFYGSEVSRQKVELVALTFLKAGFPIRYIEPFKEGREMAWKSKAIEVGYKEAVKTDPVVDVKSLRTRLK
;
A
#
# COMPACT_ATOMS: atom_id res chain seq x y z
N MET A 1 -46.36 19.82 69.23
CA MET A 1 -45.14 19.07 68.85
C MET A 1 -45.36 18.31 67.55
N GLU A 2 -46.51 17.64 67.35
CA GLU A 2 -46.79 16.82 66.15
C GLU A 2 -46.84 17.58 64.80
N HIS A 3 -47.31 18.84 64.76
CA HIS A 3 -47.40 19.61 63.50
C HIS A 3 -46.03 19.98 62.91
N GLU A 4 -45.03 20.26 63.74
CA GLU A 4 -43.68 20.58 63.28
C GLU A 4 -42.97 19.35 62.70
N GLU A 5 -43.17 18.18 63.31
CA GLU A 5 -42.62 16.92 62.81
C GLU A 5 -43.24 16.53 61.46
N PHE A 6 -44.55 16.70 61.30
CA PHE A 6 -45.23 16.48 60.03
C PHE A 6 -44.70 17.41 58.93
N THR A 7 -44.48 18.70 59.25
CA THR A 7 -43.95 19.68 58.29
C THR A 7 -42.53 19.30 57.85
N ARG A 8 -41.64 18.94 58.79
CA ARG A 8 -40.27 18.49 58.48
C ARG A 8 -40.27 17.20 57.66
N MET A 9 -41.22 16.30 57.90
CA MET A 9 -41.37 15.07 57.13
C MET A 9 -41.71 15.38 55.66
N VAL A 10 -42.71 16.22 55.41
CA VAL A 10 -43.12 16.60 54.05
C VAL A 10 -41.99 17.30 53.29
N GLU A 11 -41.31 18.28 53.91
CA GLU A 11 -40.15 18.96 53.30
C GLU A 11 -39.02 17.97 52.95
N SER A 12 -38.78 16.97 53.81
CA SER A 12 -37.79 15.92 53.57
C SER A 12 -38.18 15.05 52.37
N TYR A 13 -39.46 14.70 52.23
CA TYR A 13 -39.96 13.95 51.08
C TYR A 13 -39.85 14.75 49.78
N GLU A 14 -40.29 16.01 49.76
CA GLU A 14 -40.18 16.87 48.57
C GLU A 14 -38.72 17.07 48.14
N LYS A 15 -37.81 17.27 49.11
CA LYS A 15 -36.38 17.41 48.83
C LYS A 15 -35.79 16.12 48.24
N LYS A 16 -36.19 14.95 48.76
CA LYS A 16 -35.79 13.65 48.23
C LYS A 16 -36.34 13.42 46.82
N GLU A 17 -37.61 13.75 46.58
CA GLU A 17 -38.25 13.59 45.28
C GLU A 17 -37.63 14.51 44.22
N LYS A 18 -37.41 15.79 44.55
CA LYS A 18 -36.73 16.75 43.67
C LYS A 18 -35.31 16.31 43.32
N LYS A 19 -34.58 15.74 44.28
CA LYS A 19 -33.23 15.17 44.05
C LYS A 19 -33.29 13.94 43.15
N SER A 20 -34.29 13.07 43.33
CA SER A 20 -34.51 11.88 42.49
C SER A 20 -34.86 12.26 41.05
N ARG A 21 -35.80 13.19 40.85
CA ARG A 21 -36.17 13.70 39.52
C ARG A 21 -34.98 14.31 38.79
N ARG A 22 -34.15 15.13 39.46
CA ARG A 22 -32.92 15.67 38.86
C ARG A 22 -31.93 14.59 38.42
N ARG A 23 -31.78 13.52 39.21
CA ARG A 23 -30.93 12.38 38.85
C ARG A 23 -31.49 11.60 37.65
N MET A 24 -32.80 11.37 37.61
CA MET A 24 -33.46 10.68 36.51
C MET A 24 -33.38 11.48 35.20
N VAL A 25 -33.62 12.79 35.26
CA VAL A 25 -33.46 13.69 34.10
C VAL A 25 -32.01 13.73 33.62
N GLY A 26 -31.05 13.83 34.54
CA GLY A 26 -29.62 13.75 34.19
C GLY A 26 -29.24 12.42 33.54
N ALA A 27 -29.75 11.31 34.06
CA ALA A 27 -29.52 9.97 33.51
C ALA A 27 -30.11 9.79 32.10
N LEU A 28 -31.12 10.58 31.72
CA LEU A 28 -31.72 10.56 30.38
C LEU A 28 -31.03 11.54 29.41
N ILE A 29 -30.68 12.75 29.86
CA ILE A 29 -30.09 13.77 29.00
C ILE A 29 -28.64 13.44 28.60
N VAL A 30 -27.85 12.92 29.55
CA VAL A 30 -26.43 12.61 29.30
C VAL A 30 -26.22 11.61 28.15
N PRO A 31 -26.90 10.45 28.08
CA PRO A 31 -26.71 9.52 26.97
C PRO A 31 -27.16 10.12 25.63
N ILE A 32 -28.26 10.90 25.62
CA ILE A 32 -28.73 11.58 24.39
C ILE A 32 -27.67 12.55 23.88
N ALA A 33 -27.12 13.40 24.75
CA ALA A 33 -26.06 14.34 24.38
C ALA A 33 -24.82 13.60 23.85
N LEU A 34 -24.44 12.49 24.48
CA LEU A 34 -23.31 11.67 24.05
C LEU A 34 -23.54 11.02 22.68
N THR A 35 -24.74 10.52 22.40
CA THR A 35 -25.10 10.02 21.06
C THR A 35 -25.04 11.12 20.00
N VAL A 36 -25.51 12.34 20.30
CA VAL A 36 -25.45 13.46 19.35
C VAL A 36 -24.01 13.83 19.02
N VAL A 37 -23.11 13.85 20.02
CA VAL A 37 -21.67 14.10 19.80
C VAL A 37 -21.04 13.02 18.93
N LEU A 38 -21.37 11.75 19.16
CA LEU A 38 -20.88 10.64 18.33
C LEU A 38 -21.36 10.75 16.88
N LEU A 39 -22.64 11.06 16.66
CA LEU A 39 -23.20 11.25 15.32
C LEU A 39 -22.52 12.43 14.60
N PHE A 40 -22.25 13.52 15.30
CA PHE A 40 -21.53 14.66 14.73
C PHE A 40 -20.09 14.29 14.33
N GLY A 41 -19.40 13.50 15.16
CA GLY A 41 -18.07 12.98 14.85
C GLY A 41 -18.05 12.08 13.60
N VAL A 42 -19.02 11.17 13.48
CA VAL A 42 -19.20 10.32 12.29
C VAL A 42 -19.48 11.17 11.05
N TYR A 43 -20.37 12.15 11.16
CA TYR A 43 -20.71 13.05 10.06
C TYR A 43 -19.51 13.88 9.58
N ALA A 44 -18.73 14.45 10.51
CA ALA A 44 -17.51 15.19 10.18
C ALA A 44 -16.45 14.29 9.50
N GLY A 45 -16.29 13.06 9.99
CA GLY A 45 -15.43 12.05 9.36
C GLY A 45 -15.87 11.73 7.93
N TYR A 46 -17.18 11.57 7.71
CA TYR A 46 -17.76 11.32 6.39
C TYR A 46 -17.52 12.48 5.42
N GLN A 47 -17.69 13.74 5.83
CA GLN A 47 -17.42 14.90 4.97
C GLN A 47 -15.94 14.99 4.57
N ASN A 48 -15.02 14.72 5.50
CA ASN A 48 -13.59 14.68 5.19
C ASN A 48 -13.25 13.55 4.19
N TYR A 49 -13.87 12.37 4.36
CA TYR A 49 -13.74 11.27 3.42
C TYR A 49 -14.24 11.62 2.01
N LYS A 50 -15.39 12.31 1.91
CA LYS A 50 -16.00 12.76 0.65
C LYS A 50 -15.12 13.79 -0.08
N ALA A 51 -14.58 14.78 0.64
CA ALA A 51 -13.66 15.77 0.07
C ALA A 51 -12.40 15.10 -0.52
N LYS A 52 -11.83 14.11 0.20
CA LYS A 52 -10.70 13.32 -0.29
C LYS A 52 -11.05 12.45 -1.50
N LEU A 53 -12.31 12.00 -1.64
CA LEU A 53 -12.75 11.25 -2.83
C LEU A 53 -12.73 12.15 -4.06
N THR A 54 -13.29 13.34 -3.92
CA THR A 54 -13.39 14.32 -5.01
C THR A 54 -12.00 14.71 -5.53
N HIS A 55 -11.02 14.92 -4.62
CA HIS A 55 -9.64 15.21 -5.02
C HIS A 55 -8.98 14.02 -5.75
N VAL A 56 -9.28 12.79 -5.35
CA VAL A 56 -8.70 11.61 -6.01
C VAL A 56 -9.31 11.38 -7.38
N GLU A 57 -10.62 11.60 -7.55
CA GLU A 57 -11.28 11.59 -8.86
C GLU A 57 -10.67 12.65 -9.79
N ALA A 58 -10.51 13.89 -9.31
CA ALA A 58 -9.87 14.95 -10.09
C ALA A 58 -8.43 14.63 -10.53
N VAL A 59 -7.63 14.01 -9.65
CA VAL A 59 -6.26 13.57 -9.98
C VAL A 59 -6.25 12.38 -10.94
N ALA A 60 -7.22 11.47 -10.83
CA ALA A 60 -7.36 10.35 -11.77
C ALA A 60 -7.72 10.84 -13.17
N ASP A 61 -8.64 11.80 -13.27
CA ASP A 61 -9.03 12.42 -14.54
C ASP A 61 -7.86 13.19 -15.18
N SER A 62 -7.06 13.92 -14.37
CA SER A 62 -5.88 14.62 -14.88
C SER A 62 -4.81 13.65 -15.39
N ALA A 63 -4.53 12.57 -14.65
CA ALA A 63 -3.55 11.56 -15.06
C ALA A 63 -3.97 10.81 -16.34
N GLN A 64 -5.26 10.51 -16.46
CA GLN A 64 -5.81 9.88 -17.67
C GLN A 64 -5.68 10.81 -18.89
N THR A 65 -5.87 12.12 -18.68
CA THR A 65 -5.70 13.14 -19.72
C THR A 65 -4.24 13.22 -20.18
N GLU A 66 -3.28 13.29 -19.24
CA GLU A 66 -1.84 13.31 -19.56
C GLU A 66 -1.40 12.06 -20.33
N TYR A 67 -1.84 10.87 -19.91
CA TYR A 67 -1.52 9.63 -20.63
C TYR A 67 -2.07 9.61 -22.06
N THR A 68 -3.28 10.13 -22.24
CA THR A 68 -3.92 10.19 -23.56
C THR A 68 -3.18 11.17 -24.47
N GLN A 69 -2.79 12.34 -23.95
CA GLN A 69 -1.98 13.31 -24.70
C GLN A 69 -0.62 12.73 -25.10
N LEU A 70 0.07 12.04 -24.18
CA LEU A 70 1.35 11.42 -24.47
C LEU A 70 1.24 10.30 -25.51
N ALA A 71 0.16 9.51 -25.47
CA ALA A 71 -0.13 8.50 -26.47
C ALA A 71 -0.42 9.09 -27.85
N GLN A 72 -1.21 10.17 -27.92
CA GLN A 72 -1.48 10.89 -29.17
C GLN A 72 -0.20 11.50 -29.76
N GLN A 73 0.64 12.11 -28.93
CA GLN A 73 1.92 12.66 -29.37
C GLN A 73 2.84 11.58 -29.94
N LYS A 74 2.92 10.42 -29.29
CA LYS A 74 3.72 9.30 -29.78
C LYS A 74 3.23 8.77 -31.13
N LEU A 75 1.91 8.69 -31.34
CA LEU A 75 1.36 8.27 -32.64
C LEU A 75 1.70 9.27 -33.76
N LEU A 76 1.66 10.57 -33.46
CA LEU A 76 2.10 11.62 -34.40
C LEU A 76 3.59 11.49 -34.74
N ASP A 77 4.44 11.20 -33.74
CA ASP A 77 5.88 10.98 -33.95
C ASP A 77 6.16 9.72 -34.81
N GLU A 78 5.28 8.72 -34.75
CA GLU A 78 5.32 7.51 -35.59
C GLU A 78 4.74 7.74 -37.00
N GLY A 79 4.34 8.97 -37.33
CA GLY A 79 3.91 9.38 -38.67
C GLY A 79 2.43 9.15 -38.97
N TRP A 80 1.59 8.94 -37.95
CA TRP A 80 0.13 8.86 -38.14
C TRP A 80 -0.45 10.23 -38.52
N ASP A 81 -1.49 10.23 -39.36
CA ASP A 81 -2.21 11.45 -39.74
C ASP A 81 -2.95 12.02 -38.52
N GLU A 82 -2.80 13.33 -38.29
CA GLU A 82 -3.42 14.05 -37.16
C GLU A 82 -4.95 13.88 -37.13
N LYS A 83 -5.61 13.76 -38.28
CA LYS A 83 -7.06 13.54 -38.39
C LYS A 83 -7.47 12.13 -37.95
N GLU A 84 -6.61 11.14 -38.15
CA GLU A 84 -6.84 9.77 -37.68
C GLU A 84 -6.63 9.69 -36.17
N VAL A 85 -5.60 10.35 -35.63
CA VAL A 85 -5.31 10.39 -34.19
C VAL A 85 -6.43 11.08 -33.39
N GLN A 86 -7.05 12.13 -33.94
CA GLN A 86 -8.16 12.86 -33.29
C GLN A 86 -9.49 12.10 -33.28
N THR A 87 -9.69 11.19 -34.24
CA THR A 87 -10.94 10.40 -34.36
C THR A 87 -10.82 8.99 -33.79
N ALA A 88 -9.60 8.56 -33.44
CA ALA A 88 -9.36 7.27 -32.84
C ALA A 88 -10.01 7.13 -31.46
N SER A 89 -10.70 6.01 -31.24
CA SER A 89 -11.26 5.68 -29.92
C SER A 89 -10.13 5.47 -28.90
N PRO A 90 -10.32 5.83 -27.61
CA PRO A 90 -9.35 5.56 -26.56
C PRO A 90 -8.94 4.08 -26.45
N GLU A 91 -9.84 3.15 -26.80
CA GLU A 91 -9.58 1.71 -26.88
C GLU A 91 -8.61 1.37 -28.02
N ASP A 92 -8.76 2.01 -29.18
CA ASP A 92 -7.92 1.78 -30.35
C ASP A 92 -6.50 2.32 -30.12
N ILE A 93 -6.39 3.49 -29.48
CA ILE A 93 -5.10 4.06 -29.06
C ILE A 93 -4.40 3.14 -28.06
N LYS A 94 -5.13 2.60 -27.06
CA LYS A 94 -4.55 1.62 -26.12
C LYS A 94 -4.05 0.37 -26.84
N ARG A 95 -4.82 -0.12 -27.82
CA ARG A 95 -4.49 -1.33 -28.58
C ARG A 95 -3.26 -1.13 -29.46
N SER A 96 -3.16 0.01 -30.15
CA SER A 96 -2.00 0.33 -31.00
C SER A 96 -0.74 0.53 -30.17
N VAL A 97 -0.80 1.26 -29.06
CA VAL A 97 0.34 1.45 -28.14
C VAL A 97 0.82 0.12 -27.55
N THR A 98 -0.12 -0.76 -27.18
CA THR A 98 0.23 -2.09 -26.64
C THR A 98 0.93 -2.95 -27.72
N ALA A 99 0.41 -2.93 -28.95
CA ALA A 99 1.02 -3.64 -30.08
C ALA A 99 2.42 -3.10 -30.42
N ALA A 100 2.62 -1.78 -30.40
CA ALA A 100 3.91 -1.15 -30.61
C ALA A 100 4.93 -1.58 -29.55
N ILE A 101 4.55 -1.60 -28.26
CA ILE A 101 5.41 -2.06 -27.16
C ILE A 101 5.79 -3.54 -27.32
N GLU A 102 4.86 -4.39 -27.75
CA GLU A 102 5.16 -5.80 -28.03
C GLU A 102 6.12 -5.98 -29.20
N GLN A 103 5.96 -5.19 -30.27
CA GLN A 103 6.89 -5.21 -31.40
C GLN A 103 8.29 -4.72 -31.02
N THR A 104 8.40 -3.67 -30.19
CA THR A 104 9.71 -3.20 -29.69
C THR A 104 10.40 -4.27 -28.84
N LYS A 105 9.66 -4.94 -27.94
CA LYS A 105 10.19 -6.05 -27.13
C LYS A 105 10.63 -7.24 -27.98
N LEU A 106 9.90 -7.54 -29.06
CA LEU A 106 10.27 -8.60 -29.99
C LEU A 106 11.57 -8.24 -30.75
N ALA A 107 11.71 -6.98 -31.17
CA ALA A 107 12.92 -6.49 -31.83
C ALA A 107 14.15 -6.48 -30.91
N GLU A 108 13.99 -6.07 -29.64
CA GLU A 108 15.05 -6.15 -28.62
C GLU A 108 15.48 -7.60 -28.36
N SER A 109 14.53 -8.54 -28.34
CA SER A 109 14.85 -9.97 -28.15
C SER A 109 15.64 -10.60 -29.30
N LEU A 110 15.58 -10.02 -30.50
CA LEU A 110 16.33 -10.49 -31.67
C LEU A 110 17.76 -9.92 -31.71
N GLN A 111 17.99 -8.71 -31.17
CA GLN A 111 19.32 -8.11 -31.08
C GLN A 111 20.24 -8.81 -30.04
N ASP A 112 19.67 -9.43 -29.01
CA ASP A 112 20.43 -10.15 -27.97
C ASP A 112 20.99 -11.52 -28.41
N SER A 113 20.72 -11.93 -29.67
CA SER A 113 21.23 -13.18 -30.25
C SER A 113 22.42 -13.01 -31.20
N THR A 114 22.87 -11.78 -31.46
CA THR A 114 23.89 -11.49 -32.50
C THR A 114 25.10 -10.70 -31.98
N ILE A 115 25.51 -10.91 -30.72
CA ILE A 115 26.79 -10.38 -30.22
C ILE A 115 27.50 -11.46 -29.40
N ALA A 116 28.17 -12.37 -30.11
CA ALA A 116 29.34 -13.06 -29.59
C ALA A 116 30.51 -12.69 -30.52
N GLU A 117 31.65 -12.37 -29.91
CA GLU A 117 32.97 -12.22 -30.52
C GLU A 117 33.40 -10.79 -30.95
N ALA A 118 33.90 -10.03 -29.97
CA ALA A 118 35.23 -9.39 -30.03
C ALA A 118 35.56 -8.71 -28.67
N GLU A 119 36.58 -9.20 -27.97
CA GLU A 119 37.39 -8.34 -27.08
C GLU A 119 38.48 -7.64 -27.92
N PRO A 120 39.06 -6.50 -27.48
CA PRO A 120 40.16 -6.56 -26.51
C PRO A 120 40.22 -5.40 -25.48
N THR A 121 41.21 -5.58 -24.62
CA THR A 121 41.55 -5.04 -23.30
C THR A 121 42.10 -3.59 -23.20
N THR A 122 41.98 -3.02 -21.99
CA THR A 122 42.89 -2.12 -21.21
C THR A 122 42.76 -0.59 -21.20
N THR A 123 42.80 -0.08 -19.95
CA THR A 123 43.50 1.12 -19.42
C THR A 123 42.66 2.32 -18.93
N SER A 124 42.57 2.41 -17.58
CA SER A 124 42.79 3.56 -16.68
C SER A 124 42.69 5.00 -17.24
N THR A 125 41.95 5.90 -16.57
CA THR A 125 42.51 7.02 -15.78
C THR A 125 41.42 7.72 -14.94
N ASP A 126 41.81 7.94 -13.69
CA ASP A 126 41.34 8.87 -12.65
C ASP A 126 40.69 10.19 -13.13
N HIS A 127 39.63 10.64 -12.45
CA HIS A 127 39.40 12.07 -12.19
C HIS A 127 38.37 12.32 -11.08
N THR A 128 38.88 12.91 -10.01
CA THR A 128 38.21 13.53 -8.88
C THR A 128 37.41 14.77 -9.30
N SER A 129 36.15 14.90 -8.84
CA SER A 129 35.55 16.17 -8.40
C SER A 129 34.18 15.95 -7.72
N ASP A 130 34.15 16.21 -6.41
CA ASP A 130 32.96 16.64 -5.65
C ASP A 130 32.66 18.11 -6.04
N PRO A 131 31.38 18.58 -6.04
CA PRO A 131 30.90 19.19 -4.79
C PRO A 131 29.37 19.09 -4.54
N THR A 132 29.03 19.02 -3.25
CA THR A 132 27.86 19.64 -2.57
C THR A 132 26.54 18.86 -2.51
N VAL A 133 26.27 18.27 -1.34
CA VAL A 133 24.95 17.79 -0.89
C VAL A 133 24.34 18.80 0.10
N PRO A 134 23.12 19.33 -0.13
CA PRO A 134 22.37 19.97 0.94
C PRO A 134 21.66 18.92 1.80
N LYS A 135 21.94 19.04 3.11
CA LYS A 135 21.32 18.36 4.24
C LYS A 135 19.80 18.58 4.25
N VAL A 136 19.01 17.52 4.04
CA VAL A 136 17.56 17.53 4.26
C VAL A 136 17.24 16.73 5.52
N THR A 137 16.77 17.47 6.53
CA THR A 137 16.18 17.00 7.78
C THR A 137 14.92 16.17 7.49
N THR A 138 14.87 14.92 7.93
CA THR A 138 13.63 14.14 7.99
C THR A 138 13.05 14.15 9.41
N PRO A 139 11.85 14.72 9.62
CA PRO A 139 10.95 14.27 10.65
C PRO A 139 9.81 13.48 9.99
N ASN A 140 9.57 12.24 10.41
CA ASN A 140 8.22 11.70 10.66
C ASN A 140 8.24 10.18 10.86
N THR A 141 8.20 9.79 12.13
CA THR A 141 7.67 8.51 12.59
C THR A 141 6.15 8.52 12.36
N ILE A 142 5.64 7.70 11.44
CA ILE A 142 4.20 7.53 11.23
C ILE A 142 3.70 6.34 12.04
N SER A 143 3.01 6.65 13.13
CA SER A 143 2.29 5.67 13.97
C SER A 143 1.06 5.14 13.22
N LEU A 144 1.01 3.82 13.00
CA LEU A 144 -0.13 3.15 12.34
C LEU A 144 -1.30 2.98 13.32
N LYS A 145 -2.14 4.02 13.42
CA LYS A 145 -3.50 3.90 13.98
C LYS A 145 -4.48 4.64 13.07
N GLY A 146 -5.10 3.89 12.17
CA GLY A 146 -6.26 4.28 11.36
C GLY A 146 -5.96 5.29 10.23
N ARG A 147 -5.96 4.81 8.97
CA ARG A 147 -6.44 5.63 7.84
C ARG A 147 -6.67 4.82 6.55
N ASP A 148 -7.66 5.30 5.82
CA ASP A 148 -8.40 4.71 4.70
C ASP A 148 -7.60 4.46 3.41
N PRO A 149 -8.06 3.55 2.52
CA PRO A 149 -7.36 3.21 1.28
C PRO A 149 -7.79 4.14 0.13
N LYS A 150 -6.89 4.99 -0.36
CA LYS A 150 -6.98 5.59 -1.70
C LYS A 150 -5.60 5.67 -2.36
N PHE A 151 -5.34 4.71 -3.24
CA PHE A 151 -4.42 4.84 -4.35
C PHE A 151 -5.05 4.11 -5.54
N THR A 152 -5.65 4.85 -6.47
CA THR A 152 -6.20 4.32 -7.72
C THR A 152 -5.10 4.22 -8.77
N LYS A 153 -4.27 3.19 -8.62
CA LYS A 153 -3.53 2.56 -9.71
C LYS A 153 -3.98 1.11 -9.67
N VAL A 154 -5.00 0.75 -10.47
CA VAL A 154 -5.68 -0.58 -10.50
C VAL A 154 -5.20 -1.44 -9.33
N VAL A 155 -5.73 -1.17 -8.13
CA VAL A 155 -5.26 -1.83 -6.90
C VAL A 155 -5.36 -3.30 -7.23
N ARG A 156 -4.23 -4.02 -7.28
CA ARG A 156 -4.26 -5.46 -7.51
C ARG A 156 -4.97 -6.08 -6.30
N ASP A 157 -6.29 -6.25 -6.46
CA ASP A 157 -7.32 -6.66 -5.51
C ASP A 157 -6.92 -6.66 -4.05
N SER A 158 -7.17 -5.60 -3.27
CA SER A 158 -7.21 -5.64 -1.78
C SER A 158 -6.06 -6.35 -1.03
N VAL A 159 -4.96 -6.75 -1.69
CA VAL A 159 -3.91 -7.58 -1.10
C VAL A 159 -2.99 -6.67 -0.32
N ILE A 160 -2.90 -6.94 0.98
CA ILE A 160 -2.01 -6.21 1.89
C ILE A 160 -0.67 -6.92 1.87
N VAL A 161 0.39 -6.19 1.49
CA VAL A 161 1.76 -6.66 1.66
C VAL A 161 2.29 -6.10 2.96
N ARG A 162 2.37 -6.94 3.99
CA ARG A 162 3.01 -6.58 5.26
C ARG A 162 4.50 -6.88 5.16
N TYR A 163 5.31 -5.84 5.21
CA TYR A 163 6.75 -5.95 5.09
C TYR A 163 7.41 -5.66 6.44
N TYR A 164 8.03 -6.67 7.04
CA TYR A 164 8.82 -6.55 8.26
C TYR A 164 10.21 -6.03 7.92
N LYS A 165 10.28 -4.72 7.67
CA LYS A 165 11.48 -4.02 7.22
C LYS A 165 12.58 -4.06 8.28
N ARG A 166 13.77 -4.43 7.84
CA ARG A 166 14.97 -4.57 8.70
C ARG A 166 15.93 -3.40 8.49
N SER A 167 16.90 -3.27 9.38
CA SER A 167 17.88 -2.19 9.35
C SER A 167 18.78 -2.31 8.12
N GLY A 168 19.02 -1.19 7.44
CA GLY A 168 19.81 -1.16 6.20
C GLY A 168 19.05 -1.56 4.93
N GLU A 169 17.81 -2.05 5.05
CA GLU A 169 16.97 -2.35 3.89
C GLU A 169 16.45 -1.07 3.24
N ARG A 170 16.49 -1.01 1.91
CA ARG A 170 16.17 0.20 1.14
C ARG A 170 14.65 0.39 0.99
N ASP A 171 14.18 1.62 1.17
CA ASP A 171 12.77 2.03 0.95
C ASP A 171 12.25 1.80 -0.48
N ARG A 172 13.15 1.52 -1.42
CA ARG A 172 12.82 1.34 -2.83
C ARG A 172 11.81 0.22 -3.05
N VAL A 173 11.88 -0.86 -2.26
CA VAL A 173 10.95 -2.01 -2.41
C VAL A 173 9.51 -1.59 -2.11
N SER A 174 9.28 -0.87 -1.02
CA SER A 174 7.94 -0.43 -0.64
C SER A 174 7.34 0.53 -1.66
N LYS A 175 8.17 1.43 -2.22
CA LYS A 175 7.75 2.33 -3.31
C LYS A 175 7.38 1.53 -4.56
N GLU A 176 8.20 0.55 -4.95
CA GLU A 176 7.95 -0.32 -6.10
C GLU A 176 6.65 -1.11 -5.92
N LEU A 177 6.44 -1.75 -4.76
CA LEU A 177 5.22 -2.50 -4.44
C LEU A 177 3.97 -1.62 -4.44
N THR A 178 4.07 -0.42 -3.87
CA THR A 178 2.98 0.57 -3.92
C THR A 178 2.68 0.97 -5.36
N SER A 179 3.72 1.19 -6.17
CA SER A 179 3.57 1.43 -7.60
C SER A 179 2.97 0.24 -8.34
N LEU A 180 3.07 -0.99 -7.84
CA LEU A 180 2.42 -2.16 -8.45
C LEU A 180 0.95 -2.30 -8.02
N GLY A 181 0.43 -1.35 -7.23
CA GLY A 181 -0.96 -1.31 -6.77
C GLY A 181 -1.21 -2.09 -5.48
N TYR A 182 -0.17 -2.48 -4.73
CA TYR A 182 -0.32 -3.14 -3.44
C TYR A 182 -0.50 -2.15 -2.29
N ILE A 183 -1.25 -2.57 -1.25
CA ILE A 183 -1.30 -1.84 0.01
C ILE A 183 -0.12 -2.31 0.87
N VAL A 184 0.93 -1.49 0.98
CA VAL A 184 2.12 -1.84 1.76
C VAL A 184 1.95 -1.40 3.21
N ASN A 185 2.13 -2.35 4.14
CA ASN A 185 2.13 -2.12 5.58
C ASN A 185 3.51 -2.46 6.13
N GLU A 186 4.37 -1.45 6.26
CA GLU A 186 5.69 -1.62 6.86
C GLU A 186 5.57 -1.80 8.37
N LYS A 187 6.35 -2.77 8.88
CA LYS A 187 6.51 -3.04 10.31
C LYS A 187 7.98 -3.00 10.64
N GLU A 188 8.33 -2.18 11.61
CA GLU A 188 9.64 -2.24 12.25
C GLU A 188 9.79 -3.58 12.98
N VAL A 189 11.01 -4.10 13.00
CA VAL A 189 11.38 -5.33 13.70
C VAL A 189 12.16 -5.00 14.97
N PRO A 190 12.16 -5.89 15.99
CA PRO A 190 13.01 -5.74 17.16
C PRO A 190 14.49 -5.62 16.79
N GLU A 191 15.22 -4.77 17.52
CA GLU A 191 16.64 -4.46 17.29
C GLU A 191 17.53 -5.72 17.22
N GLU A 192 17.26 -6.71 18.07
CA GLU A 192 17.95 -8.00 18.13
C GLU A 192 17.99 -8.74 16.80
N THR A 193 16.98 -8.54 15.96
CA THR A 193 16.88 -9.18 14.64
C THR A 193 17.04 -8.17 13.50
N ALA A 194 17.17 -6.87 13.80
CA ALA A 194 17.14 -5.83 12.79
C ALA A 194 18.31 -5.90 11.80
N SER A 195 19.41 -6.58 12.14
CA SER A 195 20.54 -6.82 11.25
C SER A 195 20.35 -8.01 10.29
N TYR A 196 19.31 -8.82 10.48
CA TYR A 196 19.03 -9.95 9.58
C TYR A 196 18.49 -9.46 8.24
N GLU A 197 18.65 -10.27 7.20
CA GLU A 197 18.15 -9.95 5.87
C GLU A 197 16.78 -10.58 5.64
N THR A 198 15.88 -9.88 4.97
CA THR A 198 14.62 -10.45 4.48
C THR A 198 14.87 -11.65 3.55
N ASN A 199 14.30 -12.81 3.89
CA ASN A 199 14.53 -14.07 3.17
C ASN A 199 13.27 -14.93 2.96
N ALA A 200 12.11 -14.52 3.47
CA ALA A 200 10.90 -15.35 3.47
C ALA A 200 9.64 -14.56 3.09
N ILE A 201 8.76 -15.22 2.36
CA ILE A 201 7.43 -14.74 1.98
C ILE A 201 6.39 -15.75 2.43
N PHE A 202 5.35 -15.27 3.09
CA PHE A 202 4.17 -16.04 3.45
C PHE A 202 2.94 -15.42 2.80
N TYR A 203 1.97 -16.21 2.37
CA TYR A 203 0.78 -15.69 1.68
C TYR A 203 -0.51 -16.39 2.10
N GLY A 204 -1.62 -15.65 2.03
CA GLY A 204 -2.94 -16.16 2.34
C GLY A 204 -3.56 -16.99 1.22
N SER A 205 -4.53 -17.81 1.59
CA SER A 205 -5.24 -18.74 0.70
C SER A 205 -6.01 -18.06 -0.44
N GLU A 206 -6.41 -16.79 -0.28
CA GLU A 206 -7.09 -16.01 -1.33
C GLU A 206 -6.12 -15.18 -2.18
N VAL A 207 -4.81 -15.26 -1.92
CA VAL A 207 -3.80 -14.56 -2.73
C VAL A 207 -3.44 -15.42 -3.94
N SER A 208 -3.82 -14.95 -5.12
CA SER A 208 -3.45 -15.58 -6.38
C SER A 208 -1.93 -15.71 -6.51
N ARG A 209 -1.47 -16.85 -7.02
CA ARG A 209 -0.07 -17.15 -7.29
C ARG A 209 0.69 -16.03 -8.02
N GLN A 210 0.11 -15.42 -9.05
CA GLN A 210 0.73 -14.36 -9.84
C GLN A 210 1.10 -13.14 -8.99
N LYS A 211 0.34 -12.85 -7.93
CA LYS A 211 0.65 -11.75 -7.00
C LYS A 211 1.85 -12.10 -6.13
N VAL A 212 1.91 -13.32 -5.61
CA VAL A 212 3.05 -13.82 -4.84
C VAL A 212 4.32 -13.81 -5.68
N GLU A 213 4.25 -14.28 -6.94
CA GLU A 213 5.36 -14.23 -7.90
C GLU A 213 5.84 -12.79 -8.11
N LEU A 214 4.92 -11.83 -8.32
CA LEU A 214 5.30 -10.44 -8.53
C LEU A 214 6.00 -9.86 -7.30
N VAL A 215 5.48 -10.10 -6.08
CA VAL A 215 6.13 -9.63 -4.85
C VAL A 215 7.51 -10.25 -4.71
N ALA A 216 7.65 -11.57 -4.90
CA ALA A 216 8.94 -12.25 -4.82
C ALA A 216 9.96 -11.67 -5.83
N LEU A 217 9.53 -11.43 -7.07
CA LEU A 217 10.36 -10.81 -8.09
C LEU A 217 10.79 -9.38 -7.71
N THR A 218 9.90 -8.59 -7.12
CA THR A 218 10.23 -7.23 -6.65
C THR A 218 11.34 -7.27 -5.60
N PHE A 219 11.28 -8.19 -4.63
CA PHE A 219 12.31 -8.34 -3.61
C PHE A 219 13.63 -8.87 -4.19
N LEU A 220 13.60 -9.90 -5.04
CA LEU A 220 14.79 -10.44 -5.70
C LEU A 220 15.50 -9.38 -6.55
N LYS A 221 14.75 -8.57 -7.32
CA LYS A 221 15.31 -7.46 -8.12
C LYS A 221 15.94 -6.36 -7.28
N ALA A 222 15.47 -6.19 -6.05
CA ALA A 222 16.05 -5.25 -5.11
C ALA A 222 17.24 -5.83 -4.32
N GLY A 223 17.65 -7.07 -4.61
CA GLY A 223 18.81 -7.74 -4.01
C GLY A 223 18.51 -8.54 -2.75
N PHE A 224 17.24 -8.72 -2.37
CA PHE A 224 16.88 -9.50 -1.19
C PHE A 224 16.90 -11.01 -1.50
N PRO A 225 17.62 -11.82 -0.72
CA PRO A 225 17.75 -13.25 -0.97
C PRO A 225 16.52 -14.01 -0.49
N ILE A 226 15.42 -13.97 -1.28
CA ILE A 226 14.22 -14.76 -0.97
C ILE A 226 14.54 -16.25 -1.11
N ARG A 227 14.49 -16.98 -0.01
CA ARG A 227 14.83 -18.42 0.11
C ARG A 227 13.60 -19.29 0.32
N TYR A 228 12.52 -18.71 0.87
CA TYR A 228 11.34 -19.47 1.29
C TYR A 228 10.04 -18.75 0.92
N ILE A 229 9.12 -19.50 0.32
CA ILE A 229 7.80 -19.00 -0.07
C ILE A 229 6.76 -20.09 0.21
N GLU A 230 5.85 -19.84 1.14
CA GLU A 230 4.80 -20.81 1.52
C GLU A 230 3.48 -20.14 1.90
N PRO A 231 2.34 -20.84 1.79
CA PRO A 231 1.09 -20.33 2.32
C PRO A 231 1.16 -20.22 3.85
N PHE A 232 0.28 -19.40 4.43
CA PHE A 232 0.07 -19.41 5.87
C PHE A 232 -0.40 -20.80 6.32
N LYS A 233 -0.03 -21.18 7.55
CA LYS A 233 -0.48 -22.44 8.14
C LYS A 233 -1.95 -22.32 8.55
N GLU A 234 -2.78 -23.22 8.03
CA GLU A 234 -4.21 -23.30 8.34
C GLU A 234 -4.47 -23.30 9.86
N GLY A 235 -5.58 -22.68 10.27
CA GLY A 235 -6.04 -22.65 11.67
C GLY A 235 -5.41 -21.58 12.57
N ARG A 236 -4.51 -20.73 12.04
CA ARG A 236 -3.94 -19.56 12.76
C ARG A 236 -4.10 -18.23 12.03
N GLU A 237 -4.94 -18.21 11.01
CA GLU A 237 -5.16 -17.02 10.18
C GLU A 237 -6.27 -16.16 10.80
N MET A 238 -5.91 -14.91 11.12
CA MET A 238 -6.91 -13.87 11.25
C MET A 238 -7.63 -13.70 9.90
N ALA A 239 -8.90 -13.31 9.89
CA ALA A 239 -9.67 -13.13 8.65
C ALA A 239 -8.99 -12.22 7.59
N TRP A 240 -8.11 -11.30 8.02
CA TRP A 240 -7.36 -10.45 7.08
C TRP A 240 -6.15 -11.14 6.42
N LYS A 241 -5.64 -12.24 7.01
CA LYS A 241 -4.46 -12.96 6.50
C LYS A 241 -4.73 -13.75 5.24
N SER A 242 -5.98 -14.17 4.99
CA SER A 242 -6.34 -14.88 3.75
C SER A 242 -6.05 -14.06 2.50
N LYS A 243 -6.10 -12.73 2.60
CA LYS A 243 -5.81 -11.75 1.53
C LYS A 243 -4.49 -11.00 1.73
N ALA A 244 -3.56 -11.54 2.50
CA ALA A 244 -2.30 -10.85 2.80
C ALA A 244 -1.07 -11.61 2.32
N ILE A 245 0.00 -10.87 2.07
CA ILE A 245 1.35 -11.38 1.90
C ILE A 245 2.20 -10.80 3.03
N GLU A 246 2.89 -11.65 3.78
CA GLU A 246 3.88 -11.23 4.78
C GLU A 246 5.28 -11.48 4.25
N VAL A 247 6.14 -10.47 4.30
CA VAL A 247 7.53 -10.56 3.84
C VAL A 247 8.46 -10.19 4.99
N GLY A 248 9.44 -11.04 5.27
CA GLY A 248 10.37 -10.83 6.38
C GLY A 248 11.44 -11.91 6.46
N TYR A 249 11.79 -12.30 7.69
CA TYR A 249 12.86 -13.25 7.96
C TYR A 249 12.33 -14.53 8.61
N LYS A 250 12.93 -15.65 8.21
CA LYS A 250 12.75 -16.95 8.84
C LYS A 250 14.14 -17.56 9.11
N GLU A 251 14.43 -17.79 10.38
CA GLU A 251 15.71 -18.35 10.86
C GLU A 251 16.02 -19.71 10.23
N ALA A 252 15.02 -20.59 10.19
CA ALA A 252 15.17 -21.99 9.75
C ALA A 252 15.63 -22.16 8.30
N VAL A 253 15.56 -21.10 7.48
CA VAL A 253 15.86 -21.12 6.04
C VAL A 253 16.96 -20.13 5.68
N LYS A 254 17.70 -19.60 6.67
CA LYS A 254 18.74 -18.59 6.43
C LYS A 254 19.86 -19.09 5.51
N THR A 255 20.15 -20.40 5.56
CA THR A 255 21.18 -21.06 4.76
C THR A 255 20.64 -21.74 3.51
N ASP A 256 19.32 -21.76 3.31
CA ASP A 256 18.70 -22.41 2.16
C ASP A 256 19.09 -21.68 0.87
N PRO A 257 19.14 -22.35 -0.30
CA PRO A 257 19.43 -21.68 -1.54
C PRO A 257 18.38 -20.60 -1.86
N VAL A 258 18.84 -19.47 -2.43
CA VAL A 258 17.95 -18.41 -2.92
C VAL A 258 17.05 -18.99 -4.01
N VAL A 259 15.77 -18.63 -3.98
CA VAL A 259 14.80 -19.03 -4.99
C VAL A 259 15.17 -18.36 -6.31
N ASP A 260 15.52 -19.18 -7.30
CA ASP A 260 15.76 -18.70 -8.65
C ASP A 260 14.45 -18.25 -9.31
N VAL A 261 14.55 -17.22 -10.14
CA VAL A 261 13.43 -16.62 -10.90
C VAL A 261 12.72 -17.68 -11.74
N LYS A 262 13.45 -18.62 -12.37
CA LYS A 262 12.82 -19.69 -13.17
C LYS A 262 12.04 -20.66 -12.28
N SER A 263 12.50 -20.89 -11.05
CA SER A 263 11.91 -21.84 -10.10
C SER A 263 10.69 -21.30 -9.34
N LEU A 264 10.46 -19.98 -9.34
CA LEU A 264 9.28 -19.35 -8.70
C LEU A 264 7.97 -19.97 -9.20
N ARG A 265 7.90 -20.26 -10.50
CA ARG A 265 6.71 -20.82 -11.13
C ARG A 265 6.42 -22.27 -10.76
N THR A 266 7.39 -23.03 -10.27
CA THR A 266 7.20 -24.45 -9.94
C THR A 266 7.00 -24.67 -8.44
N ARG A 267 7.41 -23.71 -7.60
CA ARG A 267 7.33 -23.80 -6.13
C ARG A 267 5.98 -23.38 -5.55
N LEU A 268 5.22 -22.57 -6.28
CA LEU A 268 3.87 -22.16 -5.91
C LEU A 268 2.88 -23.19 -6.48
N LYS A 269 2.51 -24.17 -5.65
CA LYS A 269 1.49 -25.18 -5.93
C LYS A 269 0.13 -24.73 -5.43
#